data_AF-A0A355YHH8-F1
#
_entry.id   AF-A0A355YHH8-F1
#
_cell.length_a   1.000
_cell.length_b   1.000
_cell.length_c   1.000
_cell.angle_alpha   90.00
_cell.angle_beta   90.00
_cell.angle_gamma   90.00
#
_symmetry.space_group_name_H-M   'P 1'
#
loop_
_entity.id
_entity.type
_entity.pdbx_description
1 polymer ?
#
loop_
_entity_poly.entity_id
_entity_poly.type
_entity_poly.pdbx_seq_one_letter_code
_entity_poly.pdbx_strand_id
1 'polypeptide(L)' 'MKRSPHKEVHRSDRVGWLRAAVLGANDGIVSVAGLVVGIAASGAPASTVLATGVAGTVAGAMSMAAGEYVSVQSQADTE' A
#
# COMPACT_ATOMS: atom_id res chain seq x y z
N MET A 1 -45.69 9.84 11.74
CA MET A 1 -44.87 8.64 11.48
C MET A 1 -43.42 8.92 11.83
N LYS A 2 -42.90 8.33 12.92
CA LYS A 2 -41.47 8.38 13.26
C LYS A 2 -40.74 7.37 12.36
N ARG A 3 -39.84 7.84 11.50
CA ARG A 3 -38.94 6.95 10.74
C ARG A 3 -37.84 6.48 11.69
N SER A 4 -37.82 5.19 12.00
CA SER A 4 -36.73 4.56 12.75
C SER A 4 -35.46 4.59 11.90
N PRO A 5 -34.30 5.04 12.41
CA PRO A 5 -33.06 4.97 11.66
C PRO A 5 -32.64 3.50 11.56
N HIS A 6 -32.60 2.98 10.35
CA HIS A 6 -32.08 1.65 10.07
C HIS A 6 -30.55 1.71 10.24
N LYS A 7 -30.02 1.05 11.27
CA LYS A 7 -28.58 1.00 11.52
C LYS A 7 -27.98 -0.07 10.60
N GLU A 8 -27.62 0.31 9.38
CA GLU A 8 -26.88 -0.58 8.48
C GLU A 8 -25.47 -0.80 9.03
N VAL A 9 -25.17 -2.03 9.41
CA VAL A 9 -23.83 -2.44 9.84
C VAL A 9 -23.00 -2.63 8.58
N HIS A 10 -22.46 -1.54 8.04
CA HIS A 10 -21.52 -1.59 6.93
C HIS A 10 -20.22 -2.25 7.38
N ARG A 11 -19.90 -3.44 6.85
CA ARG A 11 -18.58 -4.07 6.99
C ARG A 11 -17.50 -3.37 6.13
N SER A 12 -17.59 -2.05 5.94
CA SER A 12 -16.67 -1.30 5.07
C SER A 12 -15.21 -1.38 5.53
N ASP A 13 -14.97 -1.53 6.83
CA ASP A 13 -13.61 -1.64 7.38
C ASP A 13 -12.83 -2.83 6.81
N ARG A 14 -13.52 -3.97 6.56
CA ARG A 14 -12.89 -5.15 5.94
C ARG A 14 -12.68 -5.00 4.43
N VAL A 15 -13.29 -4.00 3.80
CA VAL A 15 -13.12 -3.72 2.36
C VAL A 15 -11.99 -2.71 2.16
N GLY A 16 -11.79 -1.79 3.11
CA GLY A 16 -10.71 -0.79 3.10
C GLY A 16 -9.31 -1.40 3.02
N TRP A 17 -8.95 -2.25 3.99
CA TRP A 17 -7.62 -2.89 4.02
C TRP A 17 -7.35 -3.78 2.79
N LEU A 18 -8.38 -4.45 2.27
CA LEU A 18 -8.25 -5.28 1.07
C LEU A 18 -7.98 -4.40 -0.16
N ARG A 19 -8.67 -3.26 -0.28
CA ARG A 19 -8.45 -2.30 -1.36
C ARG A 19 -7.04 -1.71 -1.29
N ALA A 20 -6.61 -1.31 -0.09
CA ALA A 20 -5.25 -0.79 0.15
C ALA A 20 -4.18 -1.85 -0.19
N ALA A 21 -4.41 -3.11 0.20
CA ALA A 21 -3.50 -4.21 -0.12
C ALA A 21 -3.41 -4.50 -1.62
N VAL A 22 -4.54 -4.51 -2.34
CA VAL A 22 -4.56 -4.79 -3.80
C VAL A 22 -3.91 -3.66 -4.59
N LEU A 23 -4.26 -2.41 -4.30
CA LEU A 23 -3.65 -1.24 -4.95
C LEU A 23 -2.16 -1.16 -4.61
N GLY A 24 -1.80 -1.42 -3.35
CA GLY A 24 -0.41 -1.47 -2.90
C GLY A 24 0.40 -2.57 -3.58
N ALA A 25 -0.17 -3.76 -3.76
CA ALA A 25 0.50 -4.83 -4.50
C ALA A 25 0.71 -4.48 -5.97
N ASN A 26 -0.31 -3.90 -6.62
CA ASN A 26 -0.23 -3.47 -8.01
C ASN A 26 0.86 -2.41 -8.22
N ASP A 27 0.83 -1.35 -7.41
CA ASP A 27 1.79 -0.27 -7.51
C ASP A 27 3.20 -0.72 -7.10
N GLY A 28 3.30 -1.58 -6.08
CA GLY A 28 4.55 -2.15 -5.60
C GLY A 28 5.26 -2.99 -6.67
N ILE A 29 4.54 -3.85 -7.41
CA ILE A 29 5.13 -4.68 -8.47
C ILE A 29 5.68 -3.79 -9.59
N VAL A 30 4.87 -2.85 -10.09
CA VAL A 30 5.28 -1.99 -11.21
C VAL A 30 6.48 -1.11 -10.82
N SER A 31 6.44 -0.54 -9.61
CA SER A 31 7.48 0.36 -9.12
C SER A 31 8.81 -0.37 -8.88
N VAL A 32 8.78 -1.53 -8.22
CA VAL A 32 9.99 -2.32 -7.96
C VAL A 32 10.55 -2.90 -9.26
N ALA A 33 9.70 -3.38 -10.16
CA ALA A 33 10.15 -3.87 -11.47
C ALA A 33 10.83 -2.76 -12.28
N GLY A 34 10.22 -1.57 -12.35
CA GLY A 34 10.82 -0.41 -13.03
C GLY A 34 12.16 0.00 -12.42
N LEU A 35 12.23 0.05 -11.09
CA LEU A 35 13.47 0.36 -10.36
C LEU A 35 14.58 -0.67 -10.67
N VAL A 36 14.27 -1.97 -10.55
CA VAL A 36 15.22 -3.05 -10.79
C VAL A 36 15.70 -3.06 -12.25
N VAL A 37 14.78 -2.87 -13.21
CA VAL A 37 15.13 -2.76 -14.64
C VAL A 37 16.04 -1.55 -14.88
N GLY A 38 15.74 -0.39 -14.29
CA GLY A 38 16.57 0.80 -14.42
C GLY A 38 17.99 0.61 -13.87
N ILE A 39 18.12 -0.01 -12.70
CA ILE A 39 19.44 -0.31 -12.11
C ILE A 39 20.18 -1.38 -12.92
N ALA A 40 19.50 -2.43 -13.38
CA ALA A 40 20.12 -3.43 -14.24
C ALA A 40 20.61 -2.81 -15.56
N ALA A 41 19.84 -1.92 -16.18
CA ALA A 41 20.20 -1.22 -17.41
C ALA A 41 21.41 -0.28 -17.25
N SER A 42 21.70 0.18 -16.02
CA SER A 42 22.90 0.99 -15.73
C SER A 42 24.21 0.21 -15.74
N GLY A 43 24.17 -1.12 -15.90
CA GLY A 43 25.35 -1.99 -15.84
C GLY A 43 25.80 -2.31 -14.42
N ALA A 44 24.94 -2.06 -13.42
CA ALA A 44 25.24 -2.38 -12.03
C ALA A 44 25.44 -3.90 -11.83
N PRO A 45 26.35 -4.31 -10.92
CA PRO A 45 26.58 -5.72 -10.63
C PRO A 45 25.32 -6.37 -10.02
N ALA A 46 25.17 -7.68 -10.21
CA ALA A 46 23.97 -8.42 -9.78
C ALA A 46 23.67 -8.29 -8.28
N SER A 47 24.70 -8.17 -7.43
CA SER A 47 24.54 -7.93 -5.99
C SER A 47 23.81 -6.61 -5.70
N THR A 48 24.11 -5.56 -6.45
CA THR A 48 23.44 -4.26 -6.35
C THR A 48 21.99 -4.35 -6.82
N VAL A 49 21.73 -5.03 -7.95
CA VAL A 49 20.37 -5.22 -8.47
C VAL A 49 19.50 -5.95 -7.45
N LEU A 50 20.02 -7.03 -6.84
CA LEU A 50 19.32 -7.78 -5.80
C LEU A 50 19.09 -6.95 -4.53
N ALA A 51 20.12 -6.24 -4.06
CA ALA A 51 20.01 -5.38 -2.89
C ALA A 51 18.95 -4.28 -3.11
N THR A 52 18.92 -3.65 -4.29
CA THR A 52 17.92 -2.65 -4.63
C THR A 52 16.52 -3.24 -4.69
N GLY A 53 16.33 -4.43 -5.27
CA GLY A 53 15.03 -5.09 -5.32
C GLY A 53 14.47 -5.37 -3.92
N VAL A 54 15.29 -5.93 -3.03
CA VAL A 54 14.90 -6.23 -1.64
C VAL A 54 14.61 -4.94 -0.88
N ALA A 55 15.53 -3.97 -0.92
CA ALA A 55 15.37 -2.70 -0.23
C ALA A 55 14.14 -1.93 -0.71
N GLY A 56 13.92 -1.87 -2.03
CA GLY A 56 12.77 -1.20 -2.64
C GLY A 56 11.44 -1.84 -2.25
N THR A 57 11.38 -3.18 -2.22
CA THR A 57 10.18 -3.91 -1.79
C THR A 57 9.85 -3.64 -0.32
N VAL A 58 10.87 -3.73 0.54
CA VAL A 58 10.72 -3.50 2.00
C VAL A 58 10.33 -2.05 2.29
N ALA A 59 10.99 -1.08 1.66
CA ALA A 59 10.66 0.34 1.81
C ALA A 59 9.25 0.65 1.29
N GLY A 60 8.87 0.12 0.13
CA GLY A 60 7.54 0.30 -0.44
C GLY A 60 6.43 -0.26 0.45
N ALA A 61 6.60 -1.50 0.94
CA ALA A 61 5.65 -2.12 1.84
C ALA A 61 5.48 -1.35 3.16
N MET A 62 6.59 -0.88 3.77
CA MET A 62 6.53 -0.05 4.97
C MET A 62 5.83 1.29 4.72
N SER A 63 6.11 1.95 3.60
CA SER A 63 5.48 3.22 3.26
C SER A 63 3.97 3.08 3.06
N MET A 64 3.51 2.01 2.40
CA MET A 64 2.08 1.74 2.21
C MET A 64 1.38 1.41 3.53
N ALA A 65 2.00 0.60 4.39
CA ALA A 65 1.46 0.30 5.71
C ALA A 65 1.36 1.55 6.60
N ALA A 66 2.40 2.40 6.58
CA ALA A 66 2.39 3.66 7.31
C ALA A 66 1.33 4.64 6.78
N GLY A 67 1.18 4.73 5.44
CA GLY A 67 0.16 5.56 4.81
C GLY A 67 -1.26 5.15 5.20
N GLU A 68 -1.53 3.84 5.21
CA GLU A 68 -2.83 3.31 5.65
C GLU A 68 -3.08 3.58 7.14
N TYR A 69 -2.07 3.35 8.00
CA TYR A 69 -2.17 3.65 9.43
C TYR A 69 -2.52 5.13 9.68
N VAL A 70 -1.80 6.05 9.04
CA VAL A 70 -2.08 7.49 9.16
C VAL A 70 -3.48 7.82 8.64
N SER A 71 -3.90 7.22 7.52
CA SER A 71 -5.24 7.44 6.95
C SER A 71 -6.36 7.04 7.91
N VAL A 72 -6.24 5.87 8.55
CA VAL A 72 -7.21 5.40 9.55
C VAL A 72 -7.24 6.32 10.77
N GLN A 73 -6.06 6.72 11.26
CA GLN A 73 -5.98 7.64 12.40
C GLN A 73 -6.59 9.01 12.09
N SER A 74 -6.38 9.56 10.89
CA SER A 74 -7.01 10.82 10.48
C SER A 74 -8.53 10.72 10.37
N GLN A 75 -9.07 9.58 9.93
CA GLN A 75 -10.52 9.35 9.92
C GLN A 75 -11.09 9.33 11.33
N ALA A 76 -10.41 8.67 12.28
CA ALA A 76 -10.81 8.63 13.68
C ALA A 76 -10.74 9.98 14.40
N ASP A 77 -9.83 10.88 13.99
CA ASP A 77 -9.68 12.22 14.57
C ASP A 77 -10.65 13.25 13.96
N THR A 78 -11.23 12.94 12.80
CA THR A 78 -12.18 13.83 12.09
C THR A 78 -13.65 13.53 12.44
N GLU A 79 -13.93 12.37 13.03
CA GLU A 79 -15.24 11.97 13.57
C GLU A 79 -15.41 12.40 15.04
#